data_AF-A0AAF0UNY8-F1
#
_entry.id   AF-A0AAF0UNY8-F1
#
_cell.length_a   1.000
_cell.length_b   1.000
_cell.length_c   1.000
_cell.angle_alpha   90.00
_cell.angle_beta   90.00
_cell.angle_gamma   90.00
#
_symmetry.space_group_name_H-M   'P 1'
#
loop_
_entity.id
_entity.type
_entity.pdbx_description
1 polymer ?
#
loop_
_entity_poly.entity_id
_entity_poly.type
_entity_poly.pdbx_seq_one_letter_code
_entity_poly.pdbx_strand_id
1 'polypeptide(L)'
;MIREEIIDFYQNLYKENEHWRPQFSPKDQATLNEEDNVMLQSQFGEQEIKECVFACVGDKAPGPDGFTMAFFMQCWEVVKTDVTATI
;
A
#
# COMPACT_ATOMS: atom_id res chain seq x y z
N MET A 1 28.48 33.10 -6.84
CA MET A 1 28.82 32.40 -8.10
C MET A 1 28.29 30.98 -8.12
N ILE A 2 28.94 29.93 -7.59
CA ILE A 2 28.45 28.53 -7.75
C ILE A 2 27.06 28.29 -7.14
N ARG A 3 26.79 28.85 -5.95
CA ARG A 3 25.49 28.70 -5.29
C ARG A 3 24.34 29.29 -6.11
N GLU A 4 24.56 30.43 -6.76
CA GLU A 4 23.55 31.13 -7.56
C GLU A 4 23.23 30.32 -8.81
N GLU A 5 24.26 29.83 -9.53
CA GLU A 5 24.10 28.99 -10.71
C GLU A 5 23.34 27.68 -10.40
N ILE A 6 23.61 27.06 -9.25
CA ILE A 6 22.88 25.85 -8.81
C ILE A 6 21.41 26.17 -8.55
N ILE A 7 21.11 27.29 -7.90
CA ILE A 7 19.74 27.71 -7.62
C ILE A 7 19.00 27.97 -8.93
N ASP A 8 19.59 28.74 -9.84
CA ASP A 8 18.99 29.07 -11.13
C ASP A 8 18.76 27.83 -11.99
N PHE A 9 19.71 26.89 -12.00
CA PHE A 9 19.56 25.62 -12.71
C PHE A 9 18.36 24.83 -12.20
N TYR A 10 18.23 24.63 -10.88
CA TYR A 10 17.12 23.85 -10.32
C TYR A 10 15.78 24.58 -10.37
N GLN A 11 15.77 25.91 -10.25
CA GLN A 11 14.57 26.72 -10.46
C GLN A 11 14.04 26.56 -11.89
N ASN A 12 14.93 26.56 -12.89
CA ASN A 12 14.55 26.33 -14.27
C ASN A 12 14.17 24.87 -14.55
N LEU A 13 14.87 23.91 -13.95
CA LEU A 13 14.60 22.47 -14.11
C LEU A 13 13.20 22.09 -13.60
N TYR A 14 12.81 22.63 -12.43
CA TYR A 14 11.50 22.37 -11.83
C TYR A 14 10.42 23.37 -12.26
N LYS A 15 10.72 24.26 -13.21
CA LYS A 15 9.74 25.16 -13.78
C LYS A 15 8.82 24.39 -14.72
N GLU A 16 7.54 24.39 -14.39
CA GLU A 16 6.48 24.00 -15.31
C GLU A 16 6.46 24.93 -16.53
N ASN A 17 6.78 24.40 -17.72
CA ASN A 17 6.71 25.16 -18.98
C ASN A 17 5.50 24.77 -19.84
N GLU A 18 4.74 23.75 -19.43
CA GLU A 18 3.52 23.33 -20.13
C GLU A 18 2.40 24.35 -19.90
N HIS A 19 1.91 24.93 -21.00
CA HIS A 19 0.81 25.91 -20.96
C HIS A 19 -0.56 25.27 -20.74
N TRP A 20 -0.66 23.96 -20.94
CA TRP A 20 -1.86 23.19 -20.75
C TRP A 20 -1.59 22.05 -19.76
N ARG A 21 -2.39 22.01 -18.70
CA ARG A 21 -2.52 20.88 -17.78
C ARG A 21 -3.96 20.38 -17.91
N PRO A 22 -4.21 19.05 -17.92
CA PRO A 22 -5.57 18.55 -17.76
C PRO A 22 -6.16 19.18 -16.50
N GLN A 23 -7.26 19.90 -16.64
CA GLN A 23 -7.92 20.48 -15.48
C GLN A 23 -8.57 19.34 -14.71
N PHE A 24 -7.97 18.96 -13.58
CA PHE A 24 -8.56 18.00 -12.68
C PHE A 24 -9.86 18.59 -12.13
N SER A 25 -10.99 18.09 -12.62
CA SER A 25 -12.31 18.39 -12.11
C SER A 25 -12.73 17.23 -11.21
N PRO A 26 -12.79 17.43 -9.87
CA PRO A 26 -13.26 16.39 -8.96
C PRO A 26 -14.71 15.96 -9.23
N LYS A 27 -15.48 16.78 -9.97
CA LYS A 27 -16.90 16.54 -10.27
C LYS A 27 -17.12 15.41 -11.28
N ASP A 28 -16.10 15.07 -12.05
CA ASP A 28 -16.18 14.03 -13.10
C ASP A 28 -15.62 12.68 -12.62
N GLN A 29 -15.34 12.55 -11.32
CA GLN A 29 -14.82 11.31 -10.74
C GLN A 29 -15.89 10.54 -9.96
N ALA A 30 -15.83 9.22 -10.07
CA ALA A 30 -16.49 8.35 -9.11
C ALA A 30 -15.87 8.59 -7.73
N THR A 31 -16.65 9.18 -6.83
CA THR A 31 -16.29 9.30 -5.42
C THR A 31 -16.75 8.04 -4.69
N LEU A 32 -15.95 7.61 -3.71
CA LEU A 32 -16.38 6.56 -2.79
C LEU A 32 -17.69 6.98 -2.14
N ASN A 33 -18.68 6.10 -2.23
CA ASN A 33 -19.92 6.31 -1.49
C ASN A 33 -19.69 5.90 -0.02
N GLU A 34 -20.70 6.11 0.83
CA GLU A 34 -20.58 5.78 2.25
C GLU A 34 -20.37 4.28 2.50
N GLU A 35 -20.98 3.42 1.69
CA GLU A 35 -20.81 1.97 1.77
C GLU A 35 -19.38 1.56 1.43
N ASP A 36 -18.79 2.15 0.38
CA ASP A 36 -17.39 1.93 0.03
C ASP A 36 -16.46 2.38 1.17
N ASN A 37 -16.74 3.55 1.77
CA ASN A 37 -15.96 4.07 2.90
C ASN A 37 -16.02 3.13 4.12
N VAL A 38 -17.22 2.63 4.45
CA VAL A 38 -17.42 1.68 5.55
C VAL A 38 -16.68 0.37 5.27
N MET A 39 -16.79 -0.15 4.04
CA MET A 39 -16.12 -1.39 3.64
C MET A 39 -14.60 -1.26 3.70
N LEU A 40 -14.04 -0.18 3.13
CA LEU A 40 -12.59 0.07 3.11
C LEU A 40 -11.99 0.34 4.50
N GLN A 41 -12.80 0.78 5.46
CA GLN A 41 -12.40 1.00 6.86
C GLN A 41 -12.71 -0.18 7.77
N SER A 42 -13.37 -1.23 7.26
CA SER A 42 -13.70 -2.40 8.05
C SER A 42 -12.45 -3.21 8.39
N GLN A 43 -12.53 -3.99 9.47
CA GLN A 43 -11.47 -4.92 9.82
C GLN A 43 -11.41 -6.08 8.81
N PHE A 44 -10.19 -6.53 8.52
CA PHE A 44 -9.97 -7.68 7.66
C PHE A 44 -10.57 -8.95 8.27
N GLY A 45 -11.25 -9.74 7.45
CA GLY A 45 -11.81 -11.02 7.88
C GLY A 45 -10.76 -12.13 7.98
N GLU A 46 -10.96 -13.12 8.84
CA GLU A 46 -10.08 -14.31 8.93
C GLU A 46 -9.86 -14.96 7.54
N GLN A 47 -10.94 -15.08 6.77
CA GLN A 47 -10.88 -15.70 5.44
C GLN A 47 -10.04 -14.88 4.46
N GLU A 48 -10.17 -13.55 4.48
CA GLU A 48 -9.38 -12.65 3.64
C GLU A 48 -7.89 -12.73 4.00
N ILE A 49 -7.59 -12.68 5.30
CA ILE A 49 -6.22 -12.85 5.79
C ILE A 49 -5.65 -14.21 5.38
N LYS A 50 -6.44 -15.29 5.50
CA LYS A 50 -6.05 -16.63 5.08
C LYS A 50 -5.72 -16.66 3.59
N GLU A 51 -6.57 -16.09 2.75
CA GLU A 51 -6.33 -16.03 1.30
C GLU A 51 -5.03 -15.28 0.98
N CYS A 52 -4.77 -14.16 1.63
CA CYS A 52 -3.51 -13.42 1.47
C CYS A 52 -2.28 -14.24 1.92
N VAL A 53 -2.36 -14.95 3.05
CA VAL A 53 -1.28 -15.83 3.52
C VAL A 53 -1.01 -16.95 2.53
N PHE A 54 -2.05 -17.58 2.00
CA PHE A 54 -1.92 -18.71 1.07
C PHE A 54 -1.58 -18.29 -0.37
N ALA A 55 -1.77 -17.02 -0.73
CA ALA A 55 -1.30 -16.44 -1.98
C ALA A 55 0.21 -16.13 -1.97
N CYS A 56 0.86 -16.13 -0.81
CA CYS A 56 2.30 -15.91 -0.69
C CYS A 56 3.13 -17.12 -1.13
N VAL A 57 4.36 -16.87 -1.60
CA VAL A 57 5.33 -17.94 -1.84
C VAL A 57 5.94 -18.38 -0.50
N GLY A 58 5.77 -19.65 -0.15
CA GLY A 58 6.13 -20.18 1.17
C GLY A 58 7.62 -20.14 1.52
N ASP A 59 8.50 -20.22 0.51
CA ASP A 59 9.97 -20.21 0.64
C ASP A 59 10.58 -18.79 0.64
N LYS A 60 9.73 -17.75 0.70
CA LYS A 60 10.17 -16.38 0.88
C LYS A 60 11.06 -16.26 2.12
N ALA A 61 12.13 -15.48 1.99
CA ALA A 61 13.09 -15.25 3.07
C ALA A 61 12.38 -14.83 4.37
N PRO A 62 12.81 -15.36 5.52
CA PRO A 62 12.17 -15.09 6.80
C PRO A 62 12.34 -13.62 7.23
N GLY A 63 11.40 -13.14 8.05
CA GLY A 63 11.52 -11.85 8.70
C GLY A 63 12.53 -11.88 9.87
N PRO A 64 12.61 -10.79 10.66
CA PRO A 64 13.39 -10.75 11.90
C PRO A 64 12.96 -11.79 12.95
N ASP A 65 11.77 -12.37 12.78
CA ASP A 65 11.21 -13.44 13.61
C ASP A 65 11.79 -14.83 13.29
N GLY A 66 12.46 -14.99 12.15
CA GLY A 66 13.05 -16.26 11.71
C GLY A 66 12.05 -17.24 11.08
N PHE A 67 10.77 -16.87 10.92
CA PHE A 67 9.76 -17.74 10.29
C PHE A 67 9.55 -17.37 8.82
N THR A 68 9.41 -18.38 7.96
CA THR A 68 9.01 -18.17 6.56
C THR A 68 7.48 -18.15 6.44
N MET A 69 6.96 -17.74 5.27
CA MET A 69 5.52 -17.81 5.01
C MET A 69 4.96 -19.24 5.08
N ALA A 70 5.78 -20.26 4.77
CA ALA A 70 5.37 -21.66 4.90
C ALA A 70 4.93 -22.03 6.33
N PHE A 71 5.52 -21.43 7.37
CA PHE A 71 5.09 -21.66 8.76
C PHE A 71 3.63 -21.24 8.95
N PHE A 72 3.28 -20.02 8.56
CA PHE A 72 1.92 -19.49 8.71
C PHE A 72 0.89 -20.29 7.88
N MET A 73 1.27 -20.78 6.70
CA MET A 73 0.42 -21.64 5.88
C MET A 73 0.19 -23.01 6.54
N GLN A 74 1.24 -23.66 7.04
CA GLN A 74 1.16 -25.00 7.63
C GLN A 74 0.53 -25.01 9.02
N CYS A 75 0.76 -23.97 9.81
CA CYS A 75 0.27 -23.83 11.17
C CYS A 75 -0.98 -22.95 11.28
N TRP A 76 -1.65 -22.62 10.17
CA TRP A 76 -2.77 -21.68 10.15
C TRP A 76 -3.82 -21.97 11.21
N GLU A 77 -4.27 -23.23 11.34
CA GLU A 77 -5.31 -23.59 12.32
C GLU A 77 -4.90 -23.37 13.79
N VAL A 78 -3.59 -23.26 14.06
CA VAL A 78 -3.05 -22.95 15.39
C VAL A 78 -2.92 -21.44 15.59
N VAL A 79 -2.42 -20.71 14.59
CA VAL A 79 -2.04 -19.29 14.74
C VAL A 79 -3.12 -18.31 14.28
N LYS A 80 -4.17 -18.76 13.59
CA LYS A 80 -5.18 -17.90 12.96
C LYS A 80 -5.83 -16.90 13.91
N THR A 81 -6.09 -17.30 15.15
CA THR A 81 -6.74 -16.41 16.14
C THR A 81 -5.80 -15.28 16.55
N ASP A 82 -4.53 -15.57 16.81
CA ASP A 82 -3.53 -14.57 17.18
C ASP A 82 -3.23 -13.62 16.01
N VAL A 83 -3.12 -14.18 14.80
CA VAL A 83 -2.88 -13.40 13.56
C VAL A 83 -4.05 -12.47 13.28
N THR A 84 -5.29 -12.98 13.33
CA THR A 84 -6.50 -12.18 13.05
C THR A 84 -6.74 -11.12 14.14
N ALA A 85 -6.30 -11.35 15.38
CA ALA A 85 -6.42 -10.35 16.45
C ALA A 85 -5.36 -9.24 16.40
N THR A 86 -4.28 -9.42 15.62
CA THR A 86 -3.15 -8.47 15.54
C THR A 86 -3.28 -7.48 14.38
N ILE A 87 -4.06 -7.85 13.35
CA ILE A 87 -4.30 -7.08 12.13
C ILE A 87 -5.60 -6.27 12.29
#